data_AF-A0A354TGT4-F1
#
_entry.id   AF-A0A354TGT4-F1
#
_cell.length_a   1.000
_cell.length_b   1.000
_cell.length_c   1.000
_cell.angle_alpha   90.00
_cell.angle_beta   90.00
_cell.angle_gamma   90.00
#
_symmetry.space_group_name_H-M   'P 1'
#
loop_
_entity.id
_entity.type
_entity.pdbx_description
1 polymer ?
#
loop_
_entity_poly.entity_id
_entity_poly.type
_entity_poly.pdbx_seq_one_letter_code
_entity_poly.pdbx_strand_id
1 'polypeptide(L)'
;MYLDLEKGTPWLYIAKNQVGPEFIYFTHSVDGPVAAGHNRGRYGQETIFALRKVFDRVEFVEKNTSIYFDPQNPLAKARNANISQAILASESIVAEDADGVLVAATNLFLRETLTMVKFGGGEKSVLGRLSEPKTKIMRINGYPKNTAVIAEYVFDNPTPSGKHDEDITDARYITVQVQHTLIAMPESDFKPRGDDPRIGYFTHKITDMTSTDVAPYRDVIHRWNLVKQKPGTALSEPVEPIVFWIENTTPVEFRDTIRAAVLKWNEAFETAGFKDAVVVKQQPDDAKWDAGDIEHNVLRWTSSVNPPFGGYGPSFANPRTGQILGADIML
;
A
#
# COMPACT_ATOMS: atom_id res chain seq x y z
N MET A 1 9.01 -13.00 9.17
CA MET A 1 8.14 -12.75 10.35
C MET A 1 7.59 -14.07 10.86
N TYR A 2 7.26 -14.16 12.13
CA TYR A 2 6.66 -15.34 12.77
C TYR A 2 5.52 -14.90 13.69
N LEU A 3 4.42 -15.66 13.76
CA LEU A 3 3.33 -15.41 14.71
C LEU A 3 3.35 -16.51 15.76
N ASP A 4 3.57 -16.14 17.03
CA ASP A 4 3.35 -17.03 18.15
C ASP A 4 1.84 -17.26 18.30
N LEU A 5 1.36 -18.46 17.97
CA LEU A 5 -0.07 -18.79 17.94
C LEU A 5 -0.67 -18.94 19.33
N GLU A 6 0.13 -19.20 20.37
CA GLU A 6 -0.36 -19.31 21.74
C GLU A 6 -0.56 -17.92 22.35
N LYS A 7 0.37 -17.00 22.08
CA LYS A 7 0.37 -15.64 22.66
C LYS A 7 -0.21 -14.59 21.72
N GLY A 8 -0.44 -14.90 20.45
CA GLY A 8 -0.83 -13.95 19.42
C GLY A 8 0.23 -12.88 19.14
N THR A 9 1.49 -13.10 19.53
CA THR A 9 2.57 -12.11 19.41
C THR A 9 3.26 -12.24 18.06
N PRO A 10 3.24 -11.21 17.19
CA PRO A 10 4.04 -11.21 15.98
C PRO A 10 5.50 -10.88 16.33
N TRP A 11 6.41 -11.71 15.84
CA TRP A 11 7.85 -11.56 15.95
C TRP A 11 8.45 -11.18 14.59
N LEU A 12 9.31 -10.17 14.60
CA LEU A 12 10.01 -9.68 13.42
C LEU A 12 11.51 -9.88 13.61
N TYR A 13 12.08 -10.76 12.79
CA TYR A 13 13.53 -10.91 12.66
C TYR A 13 14.02 -9.94 11.58
N ILE A 14 15.02 -9.14 11.92
CA ILE A 14 15.59 -8.09 11.08
C ILE A 14 17.05 -8.47 10.84
N ALA A 15 17.36 -8.87 9.61
CA ALA A 15 18.72 -9.19 9.22
C ALA A 15 19.60 -7.94 9.22
N LYS A 16 20.90 -8.09 9.49
CA LYS A 16 21.85 -6.95 9.55
C LYS A 16 21.86 -6.13 8.25
N ASN A 17 21.70 -6.77 7.11
CA ASN A 17 21.64 -6.10 5.81
C ASN A 17 20.31 -5.36 5.54
N GLN A 18 19.31 -5.50 6.40
CA GLN A 18 18.03 -4.75 6.32
C GLN A 18 18.06 -3.47 7.16
N VAL A 19 19.11 -3.24 7.97
CA VAL A 19 19.31 -1.98 8.70
C VAL A 19 19.99 -0.96 7.78
N GLY A 20 19.34 0.17 7.54
CA GLY A 20 19.82 1.22 6.64
C GLY A 20 19.04 1.33 5.32
N PRO A 21 18.85 0.24 4.54
CA PRO A 21 18.05 0.28 3.33
C PRO A 21 16.61 0.77 3.54
N GLU A 22 16.04 1.33 2.47
CA GLU A 22 14.66 1.79 2.43
C GLU A 22 13.72 0.65 2.03
N PHE A 23 12.51 0.71 2.56
CA PHE A 23 11.39 -0.18 2.29
C PHE A 23 10.15 0.66 2.00
N ILE A 24 9.20 0.11 1.27
CA ILE A 24 7.89 0.70 1.08
C ILE A 24 6.92 0.01 2.03
N TYR A 25 6.12 0.81 2.73
CA TYR A 25 4.98 0.36 3.51
C TYR A 25 3.70 0.83 2.82
N PHE A 26 2.76 -0.08 2.63
CA PHE A 26 1.46 0.19 2.02
C PHE A 26 0.37 -0.49 2.84
N THR A 27 -0.83 0.09 2.84
CA THR A 27 -1.98 -0.46 3.56
C THR A 27 -3.24 -0.48 2.72
N HIS A 28 -4.12 -1.43 3.00
CA HIS A 28 -5.50 -1.35 2.54
C HIS A 28 -6.45 -2.02 3.54
N SER A 29 -7.73 -1.65 3.48
CA SER A 29 -8.78 -2.34 4.21
C SER A 29 -9.10 -3.65 3.47
N VAL A 30 -8.81 -4.78 4.12
CA VAL A 30 -9.25 -6.10 3.65
C VAL A 30 -10.77 -6.18 3.75
N ASP A 31 -11.30 -5.69 4.87
CA ASP A 31 -12.74 -5.60 5.10
C ASP A 31 -13.07 -4.56 6.17
N GLY A 32 -14.32 -4.09 6.17
CA GLY A 32 -14.83 -3.16 7.16
C GLY A 32 -16.12 -2.47 6.70
N PRO A 33 -16.97 -2.00 7.63
CA PRO A 33 -18.22 -1.32 7.28
C PRO A 33 -18.00 0.02 6.59
N VAL A 34 -18.83 0.31 5.57
CA VAL A 34 -18.84 1.58 4.82
C VAL A 34 -19.24 2.73 5.73
N ALA A 35 -20.19 2.50 6.63
CA ALA A 35 -20.60 3.46 7.65
C ALA A 35 -19.45 3.86 8.61
N ALA A 36 -18.43 3.01 8.76
CA ALA A 36 -17.23 3.30 9.53
C ALA A 36 -16.10 3.93 8.69
N GLY A 37 -16.34 4.20 7.40
CA GLY A 37 -15.34 4.73 6.48
C GLY A 37 -14.36 3.66 5.97
N HIS A 38 -14.73 2.39 6.00
CA HIS A 38 -13.93 1.30 5.43
C HIS A 38 -14.74 0.51 4.41
N ASN A 39 -14.06 -0.16 3.50
CA ASN A 39 -14.67 -1.10 2.58
C ASN A 39 -13.57 -2.03 2.07
N ARG A 40 -13.94 -3.22 1.60
CA ARG A 40 -12.99 -4.14 0.96
C ARG A 40 -12.23 -3.43 -0.17
N GLY A 41 -10.91 -3.57 -0.15
CA GLY A 41 -10.00 -3.00 -1.14
C GLY A 41 -9.75 -1.51 -1.00
N ARG A 42 -10.22 -0.84 0.06
CA ARG A 42 -9.91 0.58 0.27
C ARG A 42 -8.43 0.80 0.55
N TYR A 43 -7.71 1.35 -0.42
CA TYR A 43 -6.30 1.70 -0.28
C TYR A 43 -6.11 2.80 0.77
N GLY A 44 -5.09 2.62 1.60
CA GLY A 44 -4.54 3.63 2.49
C GLY A 44 -3.31 4.27 1.87
N GLN A 45 -2.48 4.89 2.70
CA GLN A 45 -1.27 5.56 2.24
C GLN A 45 -0.11 4.59 2.02
N GLU A 46 0.69 4.91 1.02
CA GLU A 46 2.04 4.41 0.79
C GLU A 46 3.08 5.36 1.39
N THR A 47 4.08 4.80 2.07
CA THR A 47 5.21 5.57 2.62
C THR A 47 6.51 4.80 2.46
N ILE A 48 7.63 5.52 2.53
CA ILE A 48 8.96 4.92 2.57
C ILE A 48 9.47 5.00 3.99
N PHE A 49 9.99 3.89 4.51
CA PHE A 49 10.65 3.86 5.80
C PHE A 49 12.02 3.18 5.70
N ALA A 50 12.88 3.41 6.68
CA ALA A 50 14.12 2.67 6.85
C ALA A 50 14.27 2.23 8.31
N LEU A 51 15.02 1.16 8.51
CA LEU A 51 15.33 0.63 9.84
C LEU A 51 16.64 1.23 10.36
N ARG A 52 16.65 1.66 11.61
CA ARG A 52 17.86 2.13 12.30
C ARG A 52 18.05 1.37 13.61
N LYS A 53 19.22 0.76 13.81
CA LYS A 53 19.60 0.23 15.12
C LYS A 53 20.16 1.37 15.97
N VAL A 54 19.57 1.61 17.13
CA VAL A 54 20.01 2.63 18.10
C VAL A 54 20.01 2.01 19.48
N PHE A 55 21.19 1.92 20.10
CA PHE A 55 21.39 1.22 21.37
C PHE A 55 20.83 -0.22 21.31
N ASP A 56 19.91 -0.55 22.20
CA ASP A 56 19.19 -1.83 22.32
C ASP A 56 17.83 -1.82 21.59
N ARG A 57 17.61 -0.88 20.66
CA ARG A 57 16.35 -0.73 19.93
C ARG A 57 16.53 -0.72 18.42
N VAL A 58 15.47 -1.09 17.72
CA VAL A 58 15.31 -0.86 16.29
C VAL A 58 14.19 0.14 16.05
N GLU A 59 14.52 1.23 15.36
CA GLU A 59 13.58 2.28 15.00
C GLU A 59 13.11 2.13 13.55
N PHE A 60 11.82 2.36 13.36
CA PHE A 60 11.15 2.46 12.06
C PHE A 60 11.00 3.93 11.73
N VAL A 61 11.82 4.41 10.79
CA VAL A 61 11.93 5.83 10.49
C VAL A 61 11.37 6.11 9.10
N GLU A 62 10.23 6.80 9.05
CA GLU A 62 9.63 7.27 7.81
C GLU A 62 10.52 8.33 7.13
N LYS A 63 10.54 8.29 5.80
CA LYS A 63 11.30 9.19 4.94
C LYS A 63 10.36 10.17 4.29
N ASN A 64 10.68 11.46 4.43
CA ASN A 64 9.98 12.50 3.69
C ASN A 64 10.31 12.40 2.19
N THR A 65 9.32 12.08 1.38
CA THR A 65 9.41 11.96 -0.08
C THR A 65 8.85 13.17 -0.80
N SER A 66 8.27 14.13 -0.08
CA SER A 66 7.65 15.34 -0.64
C SER A 66 8.63 16.45 -0.97
N ILE A 67 9.92 16.26 -0.69
CA ILE A 67 10.98 17.24 -0.93
C ILE A 67 12.15 16.62 -1.67
N TYR A 68 12.74 17.39 -2.58
CA TYR A 68 13.91 17.03 -3.36
C TYR A 68 15.01 18.09 -3.17
N PHE A 69 16.25 17.63 -3.15
CA PHE A 69 17.44 18.48 -3.22
C PHE A 69 18.35 17.91 -4.31
N ASP A 70 18.81 18.75 -5.24
CA ASP A 70 19.88 18.38 -6.17
C ASP A 70 21.16 18.05 -5.37
N PRO A 71 21.69 16.81 -5.45
CA PRO A 71 22.90 16.42 -4.73
C PRO A 71 24.15 17.25 -5.06
N GLN A 72 24.18 17.90 -6.24
CA GLN A 72 25.30 18.77 -6.64
C GLN A 72 25.16 20.19 -6.07
N ASN A 73 23.98 20.57 -5.61
CA ASN A 73 23.74 21.89 -5.02
C ASN A 73 24.25 21.93 -3.56
N PRO A 74 24.99 22.97 -3.15
CA PRO A 74 25.45 23.12 -1.76
C PRO A 74 24.34 23.01 -0.70
N LEU A 75 23.10 23.41 -1.01
CA LEU A 75 21.95 23.28 -0.11
C LEU A 75 21.66 21.83 0.30
N ALA A 76 22.02 20.84 -0.53
CA ALA A 76 21.84 19.43 -0.19
C ALA A 76 22.62 19.00 1.07
N LYS A 77 23.67 19.74 1.46
CA LYS A 77 24.39 19.51 2.73
C LYS A 77 23.52 19.81 3.95
N ALA A 78 22.54 20.70 3.80
CA ALA A 78 21.58 21.08 4.83
C ALA A 78 20.20 20.45 4.61
N ARG A 79 20.08 19.40 3.78
CA ARG A 79 18.80 18.77 3.41
C ARG A 79 17.95 18.22 4.57
N ASN A 80 18.53 18.12 5.76
CA ASN A 80 17.85 17.66 6.98
C ASN A 80 17.60 18.81 7.98
N ALA A 81 18.03 20.03 7.67
CA ALA A 81 17.85 21.17 8.57
C ALA A 81 16.36 21.51 8.68
N ASN A 82 15.86 21.66 9.91
CA ASN A 82 14.46 21.99 10.22
C ASN A 82 13.43 20.99 9.64
N ILE A 83 13.86 19.77 9.32
CA ILE A 83 12.98 18.68 8.87
C ILE A 83 12.94 17.64 9.98
N SER A 84 11.74 17.42 10.53
CA SER A 84 11.53 16.37 11.52
C SER A 84 11.57 14.99 10.85
N GLN A 85 12.28 14.04 11.44
CA GLN A 85 12.19 12.64 11.07
C GLN A 85 11.05 12.00 11.86
N ALA A 86 10.14 11.33 11.16
CA ALA A 86 9.07 10.58 11.80
C ALA A 86 9.60 9.21 12.26
N ILE A 87 9.87 9.09 13.56
CA ILE A 87 10.12 7.80 14.21
C ILE A 87 8.75 7.17 14.47
N LEU A 88 8.30 6.32 13.56
CA LEU A 88 7.01 5.64 13.65
C LEU A 88 6.97 4.72 14.86
N ALA A 89 8.04 3.97 15.06
CA ALA A 89 8.16 3.02 16.17
C ALA A 89 9.62 2.88 16.60
N SER A 90 9.81 2.44 17.83
CA SER A 90 11.11 2.09 18.40
C SER A 90 10.90 0.84 19.24
N GLU A 91 11.40 -0.30 18.79
CA GLU A 91 11.15 -1.60 19.42
C GLU A 91 12.40 -2.12 20.12
N SER A 92 12.24 -2.64 21.34
CA SER A 92 13.35 -3.26 22.07
C SER A 92 13.79 -4.57 21.41
N ILE A 93 15.10 -4.76 21.30
CA ILE A 93 15.70 -6.00 20.84
C ILE A 93 15.58 -7.04 21.95
N VAL A 94 14.91 -8.15 21.67
CA VAL A 94 14.73 -9.24 22.65
C VAL A 94 15.73 -10.37 22.49
N ALA A 95 16.33 -10.49 21.31
CA ALA A 95 17.39 -11.44 20.99
C ALA A 95 18.22 -10.91 19.82
N GLU A 96 19.50 -11.28 19.78
CA GLU A 96 20.44 -10.93 18.72
C GLU A 96 21.35 -12.13 18.46
N ASP A 97 21.68 -12.37 17.20
CA ASP A 97 22.63 -13.39 16.76
C ASP A 97 23.66 -12.81 15.77
N ALA A 98 24.40 -13.69 15.08
CA ALA A 98 25.41 -13.29 14.11
C ALA A 98 24.80 -12.61 12.87
N ASP A 99 23.53 -12.83 12.56
CA ASP A 99 22.89 -12.49 11.30
C ASP A 99 21.86 -11.36 11.44
N GLY A 100 21.35 -11.11 12.65
CA GLY A 100 20.26 -10.15 12.84
C GLY A 100 19.78 -9.99 14.28
N VAL A 101 18.64 -9.31 14.41
CA VAL A 101 17.99 -9.02 15.69
C VAL A 101 16.52 -9.42 15.64
N LEU A 102 15.96 -9.82 16.77
CA LEU A 102 14.55 -10.14 16.94
C LEU A 102 13.87 -9.05 17.76
N VAL A 103 12.74 -8.55 17.27
CA VAL A 103 11.87 -7.60 17.98
C VAL A 103 10.44 -8.12 18.02
N ALA A 104 9.69 -7.75 19.06
CA ALA A 104 8.24 -7.90 19.06
C ALA A 104 7.63 -6.84 18.13
N ALA A 105 6.67 -7.24 17.30
CA ALA A 105 6.03 -6.36 16.31
C ALA A 105 4.59 -5.98 16.67
N THR A 106 4.15 -6.29 17.90
CA THR A 106 2.78 -6.01 18.38
C THR A 106 2.44 -4.53 18.23
N ASN A 107 3.35 -3.64 18.64
CA ASN A 107 3.15 -2.20 18.56
C ASN A 107 2.97 -1.73 17.12
N LEU A 108 3.79 -2.24 16.19
CA LEU A 108 3.73 -1.88 14.77
C LEU A 108 2.35 -2.10 14.14
N PHE A 109 1.70 -3.21 14.47
CA PHE A 109 0.53 -3.70 13.73
C PHE A 109 -0.79 -3.72 14.51
N LEU A 110 -0.78 -3.50 15.83
CA LEU A 110 -1.99 -3.59 16.67
C LEU A 110 -2.29 -2.32 17.47
N ARG A 111 -1.55 -1.22 17.23
CA ARG A 111 -1.65 0.03 17.99
C ARG A 111 -1.90 1.27 17.13
N GLU A 112 -2.26 1.09 15.85
CA GLU A 112 -2.37 2.17 14.87
C GLU A 112 -1.06 2.98 14.72
N THR A 113 0.08 2.37 15.05
CA THR A 113 1.40 3.03 15.06
C THR A 113 1.90 3.36 13.65
N LEU A 114 1.75 2.42 12.71
CA LEU A 114 2.18 2.62 11.33
C LEU A 114 1.12 3.33 10.49
N THR A 115 -0.16 3.13 10.79
CA THR A 115 -1.27 3.78 10.08
C THR A 115 -2.43 3.99 11.04
N MET A 116 -3.13 5.12 10.89
CA MET A 116 -4.41 5.33 11.55
C MET A 116 -5.48 4.56 10.79
N VAL A 117 -6.14 3.62 11.48
CA VAL A 117 -7.32 2.94 10.96
C VAL A 117 -8.53 3.84 11.19
N LYS A 118 -8.62 4.46 12.37
CA LYS A 118 -9.66 5.44 12.69
C LYS A 118 -9.32 6.82 12.16
N PHE A 119 -10.06 7.26 11.14
CA PHE A 119 -9.93 8.61 10.58
C PHE A 119 -10.62 9.67 11.45
N GLY A 120 -9.82 10.50 12.14
CA GLY A 120 -10.30 11.73 12.81
C GLY A 120 -11.39 11.53 13.88
N GLY A 121 -12.00 12.63 14.34
CA GLY A 121 -13.17 12.61 15.23
C GLY A 121 -12.94 12.21 16.70
N GLY A 122 -11.76 11.68 17.06
CA GLY A 122 -11.42 11.35 18.45
C GLY A 122 -12.38 10.31 19.03
N GLU A 123 -13.00 10.61 20.17
CA GLU A 123 -14.03 9.77 20.80
C GLU A 123 -15.40 9.88 20.13
N LYS A 124 -15.63 10.91 19.31
CA LYS A 124 -16.89 11.10 18.55
C LYS A 124 -16.90 10.39 17.20
N SER A 125 -15.81 9.69 16.86
CA SER A 125 -15.76 8.83 15.68
C SER A 125 -16.78 7.70 15.80
N VAL A 126 -17.36 7.28 14.67
CA VAL A 126 -18.25 6.11 14.59
C VAL A 126 -17.58 4.88 15.21
N LEU A 127 -16.27 4.70 14.97
CA LEU A 127 -15.48 3.60 15.51
C LEU A 127 -15.36 3.64 17.05
N GLY A 128 -15.25 4.81 17.66
CA GLY A 128 -14.97 4.93 19.10
C GLY A 128 -13.48 4.73 19.44
N ARG A 129 -13.16 3.92 20.46
CA ARG A 129 -11.80 3.73 20.98
C ARG A 129 -11.26 2.35 20.61
N LEU A 130 -9.98 2.26 20.22
CA LEU A 130 -9.36 0.98 19.92
C LEU A 130 -9.37 0.07 21.16
N SER A 131 -9.89 -1.14 20.99
CA SER A 131 -9.93 -2.18 21.99
C SER A 131 -8.71 -3.08 21.84
N GLU A 132 -7.63 -2.71 22.54
CA GLU A 132 -6.38 -3.47 22.58
C GLU A 132 -6.56 -4.97 22.85
N PRO A 133 -7.36 -5.42 23.84
CA PRO A 133 -7.48 -6.86 24.14
C PRO A 133 -8.30 -7.63 23.09
N LYS A 134 -9.06 -6.95 22.22
CA LYS A 134 -9.87 -7.58 21.16
C LYS A 134 -9.18 -7.56 19.79
N THR A 135 -8.22 -6.66 19.62
CA THR A 135 -7.43 -6.44 18.41
C THR A 135 -6.33 -7.50 18.28
N LYS A 136 -6.17 -8.10 17.10
CA LYS A 136 -5.28 -9.27 16.92
C LYS A 136 -4.76 -9.42 15.50
N ILE A 137 -3.64 -10.14 15.36
CA ILE A 137 -3.13 -10.59 14.06
C ILE A 137 -3.96 -11.79 13.61
N MET A 138 -4.52 -11.72 12.41
CA MET A 138 -5.30 -12.82 11.82
C MET A 138 -4.41 -13.77 11.04
N ARG A 139 -3.49 -13.22 10.22
CA ARG A 139 -2.52 -14.00 9.45
C ARG A 139 -1.31 -13.15 9.06
N ILE A 140 -0.20 -13.84 8.79
CA ILE A 140 1.00 -13.27 8.19
C ILE A 140 1.31 -14.09 6.95
N ASN A 141 1.33 -13.45 5.79
CA ASN A 141 1.64 -14.07 4.51
C ASN A 141 3.01 -13.55 4.03
N GLY A 142 3.89 -14.48 3.65
CA GLY A 142 5.16 -14.16 3.01
C GLY A 142 5.08 -14.47 1.52
N TYR A 143 5.29 -13.44 0.69
CA TYR A 143 5.38 -13.54 -0.77
C TYR A 143 6.81 -13.19 -1.22
N PRO A 144 7.20 -13.52 -2.46
CA PRO A 144 8.54 -13.20 -2.96
C PRO A 144 8.88 -11.71 -2.91
N LYS A 145 7.90 -10.82 -3.18
CA LYS A 145 8.12 -9.36 -3.25
C LYS A 145 7.59 -8.57 -2.05
N ASN A 146 6.79 -9.18 -1.18
CA ASN A 146 6.24 -8.50 -0.01
C ASN A 146 5.94 -9.44 1.16
N THR A 147 5.87 -8.87 2.36
CA THR A 147 5.26 -9.50 3.53
C THR A 147 3.95 -8.78 3.84
N ALA A 148 2.86 -9.52 3.98
CA ALA A 148 1.55 -8.99 4.32
C ALA A 148 1.15 -9.44 5.73
N VAL A 149 0.78 -8.50 6.59
CA VAL A 149 0.27 -8.74 7.94
C VAL A 149 -1.18 -8.28 8.01
N ILE A 150 -2.11 -9.20 8.19
CA ILE A 150 -3.54 -8.87 8.29
C ILE A 150 -3.88 -8.77 9.77
N ALA A 151 -4.24 -7.56 10.19
CA ALA A 151 -4.67 -7.26 11.55
C ALA A 151 -6.17 -6.99 11.57
N GLU A 152 -6.85 -7.52 12.59
CA GLU A 152 -8.23 -7.22 12.89
C GLU A 152 -8.26 -6.22 14.06
N TYR A 153 -8.64 -4.99 13.75
CA TYR A 153 -8.79 -3.90 14.70
C TYR A 153 -10.23 -3.86 15.18
N VAL A 154 -10.43 -3.92 16.50
CA VAL A 154 -11.75 -3.85 17.12
C VAL A 154 -11.84 -2.57 17.91
N PHE A 155 -12.92 -1.82 17.71
CA PHE A 155 -13.17 -0.56 18.39
C PHE A 155 -14.45 -0.64 19.24
N ASP A 156 -14.36 -0.07 20.44
CA ASP A 156 -15.45 0.03 21.41
C ASP A 156 -16.03 1.46 21.40
N ASN A 157 -17.34 1.57 21.18
CA ASN A 157 -18.08 2.82 21.24
C ASN A 157 -19.30 2.65 22.17
N PRO A 158 -19.14 2.80 23.49
CA PRO A 158 -20.18 2.41 24.46
C PRO A 158 -21.50 3.20 24.32
N THR A 159 -21.44 4.40 23.74
CA THR A 159 -22.60 5.29 23.53
C THR A 159 -22.60 5.79 22.10
N PRO A 160 -22.86 4.91 21.11
CA PRO A 160 -22.80 5.29 19.72
C PRO A 160 -23.97 6.23 19.41
N SER A 161 -23.70 7.27 18.64
CA SER A 161 -24.70 8.30 18.34
C SER A 161 -25.48 7.97 17.08
N GLY A 162 -26.81 8.12 17.15
CA GLY A 162 -27.69 8.05 15.98
C GLY A 162 -28.15 6.64 15.61
N LYS A 163 -28.75 6.52 14.43
CA LYS A 163 -29.01 5.22 13.80
C LYS A 163 -27.75 4.80 13.04
N HIS A 164 -27.53 3.50 12.95
CA HIS A 164 -26.43 2.91 12.20
C HIS A 164 -26.98 2.19 10.98
N ASP A 165 -26.17 2.12 9.94
CA ASP A 165 -26.54 1.47 8.69
C ASP A 165 -26.54 -0.06 8.85
N GLU A 166 -27.15 -0.76 7.89
CA GLU A 166 -27.35 -2.21 7.91
C GLU A 166 -26.04 -3.02 7.87
N ASP A 167 -24.92 -2.38 7.52
CA ASP A 167 -23.57 -2.94 7.53
C ASP A 167 -22.93 -2.94 8.94
N ILE A 168 -23.61 -2.37 9.95
CA ILE A 168 -23.19 -2.40 11.35
C ILE A 168 -24.19 -3.23 12.17
N THR A 169 -23.75 -4.40 12.64
CA THR A 169 -24.58 -5.29 13.48
C THR A 169 -24.85 -4.72 14.88
N ASP A 170 -23.81 -4.19 15.53
CA ASP A 170 -23.90 -3.52 16.83
C ASP A 170 -22.88 -2.39 16.85
N ALA A 171 -23.36 -1.16 16.83
CA ALA A 171 -22.48 0.01 16.71
C ALA A 171 -21.61 0.28 17.94
N ARG A 172 -21.80 -0.49 19.01
CA ARG A 172 -20.89 -0.46 20.15
C ARG A 172 -19.58 -1.16 19.88
N TYR A 173 -19.52 -2.05 18.89
CA TYR A 173 -18.39 -2.91 18.60
C TYR A 173 -18.16 -2.99 17.10
N ILE A 174 -17.24 -2.19 16.58
CA ILE A 174 -16.94 -2.17 15.15
C ILE A 174 -15.58 -2.80 14.89
N THR A 175 -15.54 -3.70 13.93
CA THR A 175 -14.32 -4.40 13.50
C THR A 175 -13.92 -3.94 12.11
N VAL A 176 -12.62 -3.71 11.92
CA VAL A 176 -12.00 -3.39 10.63
C VAL A 176 -10.80 -4.30 10.43
N GLN A 177 -10.71 -4.95 9.27
CA GLN A 177 -9.55 -5.76 8.89
C GLN A 177 -8.66 -4.95 7.95
N VAL A 178 -7.40 -4.79 8.33
CA VAL A 178 -6.41 -4.01 7.57
C VAL A 178 -5.22 -4.90 7.27
N GLN A 179 -4.78 -4.85 6.02
CA GLN A 179 -3.52 -5.46 5.60
C GLN A 179 -2.42 -4.41 5.63
N HIS A 180 -1.34 -4.74 6.33
CA HIS A 180 -0.08 -4.03 6.36
C HIS A 180 0.89 -4.74 5.42
N THR A 181 1.33 -4.08 4.36
CA THR A 181 2.24 -4.65 3.37
C THR A 181 3.61 -4.00 3.49
N LEU A 182 4.64 -4.79 3.75
CA LEU A 182 6.04 -4.39 3.74
C LEU A 182 6.71 -4.89 2.45
N ILE A 183 7.33 -3.98 1.72
CA ILE A 183 7.87 -4.21 0.38
C ILE A 183 9.34 -3.79 0.39
N ALA A 184 10.23 -4.66 -0.07
CA ALA A 184 11.62 -4.26 -0.32
C ALA A 184 11.64 -3.21 -1.45
N MET A 185 12.46 -2.16 -1.32
CA MET A 185 12.55 -1.16 -2.38
C MET A 185 12.90 -1.85 -3.72
N PRO A 186 12.05 -1.75 -4.76
CA PRO A 186 12.31 -2.45 -6.01
C PRO A 186 13.58 -1.92 -6.68
N GLU A 187 14.44 -2.83 -7.13
CA GLU A 187 15.50 -2.48 -8.07
C GLU A 187 14.85 -2.25 -9.44
N SER A 188 15.02 -1.05 -10.00
CA SER A 188 14.44 -0.70 -11.28
C SER A 188 15.24 0.37 -12.01
N ASP A 189 15.28 0.27 -13.33
CA ASP A 189 15.76 1.31 -14.25
C ASP A 189 14.67 2.32 -14.62
N PHE A 190 13.51 2.26 -13.94
CA PHE A 190 12.37 3.13 -14.17
C PHE A 190 12.76 4.60 -14.05
N LYS A 191 12.44 5.36 -15.10
CA LYS A 191 12.66 6.81 -15.13
C LYS A 191 11.38 7.55 -14.71
N PRO A 192 11.38 8.31 -13.61
CA PRO A 192 10.25 9.17 -13.26
C PRO A 192 9.90 10.11 -14.41
N ARG A 193 8.62 10.41 -14.57
CA ARG A 193 8.14 11.43 -15.52
C ARG A 193 7.47 12.54 -14.74
N GLY A 194 7.94 13.77 -14.99
CA GLY A 194 7.34 14.97 -14.40
C GLY A 194 5.89 15.15 -14.83
N ASP A 195 5.08 15.71 -13.95
CA ASP A 195 3.70 16.07 -14.24
C ASP A 195 3.58 17.15 -15.32
N ASP A 196 2.47 17.10 -16.05
CA ASP A 196 2.01 18.18 -16.91
C ASP A 196 0.60 18.59 -16.45
N PRO A 197 0.46 19.79 -15.84
CA PRO A 197 -0.79 20.19 -15.20
C PRO A 197 -1.97 20.34 -16.18
N ARG A 198 -1.73 20.25 -17.50
CA ARG A 198 -2.77 20.32 -18.53
C ARG A 198 -3.52 19.00 -18.74
N ILE A 199 -2.97 17.87 -18.29
CA ILE A 199 -3.49 16.53 -18.62
C ILE A 199 -4.28 15.91 -17.46
N GLY A 200 -3.88 16.17 -16.21
CA GLY A 200 -4.54 15.64 -15.02
C GLY A 200 -4.16 14.20 -14.71
N TYR A 201 -2.92 13.98 -14.28
CA TYR A 201 -2.45 12.67 -13.80
C TYR A 201 -2.69 12.49 -12.30
N PHE A 202 -2.72 11.23 -11.85
CA PHE A 202 -2.38 10.92 -10.47
C PHE A 202 -0.88 11.16 -10.26
N THR A 203 -0.52 11.80 -9.16
CA THR A 203 0.86 12.24 -8.91
C THR A 203 1.28 12.05 -7.46
N HIS A 204 2.59 11.92 -7.28
CA HIS A 204 3.22 12.26 -6.01
C HIS A 204 3.77 13.69 -6.08
N LYS A 205 3.40 14.47 -5.09
CA LYS A 205 3.80 15.88 -4.99
C LYS A 205 5.20 16.00 -4.42
N ILE A 206 6.09 16.70 -5.11
CA ILE A 206 7.48 16.87 -4.72
C ILE A 206 7.87 18.33 -4.92
N THR A 207 8.49 18.93 -3.91
CA THR A 207 9.02 20.30 -4.00
C THR A 207 10.53 20.26 -4.17
N ASP A 208 11.05 20.93 -5.21
CA ASP A 208 12.49 21.12 -5.41
C ASP A 208 13.01 22.26 -4.52
N MET A 209 13.61 21.89 -3.40
CA MET A 209 14.16 22.82 -2.42
C MET A 209 15.46 23.49 -2.90
N THR A 210 15.95 23.14 -4.08
CA THR A 210 17.14 23.72 -4.72
C THR A 210 16.82 24.65 -5.88
N SER A 211 15.54 24.75 -6.29
CA SER A 211 15.10 25.70 -7.31
C SER A 211 14.87 27.10 -6.73
N THR A 212 15.09 28.12 -7.56
CA THR A 212 14.78 29.53 -7.27
C THR A 212 13.41 29.96 -7.80
N ASP A 213 12.67 29.04 -8.44
CA ASP A 213 11.37 29.35 -9.03
C ASP A 213 10.29 29.58 -7.97
N VAL A 214 9.29 30.39 -8.32
CA VAL A 214 8.15 30.69 -7.44
C VAL A 214 7.26 29.45 -7.22
N ALA A 215 7.26 28.53 -8.17
CA ALA A 215 6.52 27.27 -8.12
C ALA A 215 7.49 26.11 -8.41
N PRO A 216 8.35 25.72 -7.44
CA PRO A 216 9.42 24.74 -7.66
C PRO A 216 8.85 23.31 -7.57
N TYR A 217 7.79 23.03 -8.31
CA TYR A 217 7.14 21.73 -8.34
C TYR A 217 7.96 20.75 -9.17
N ARG A 218 8.15 19.56 -8.61
CA ARG A 218 8.87 18.43 -9.21
C ARG A 218 8.01 17.16 -9.16
N ASP A 219 6.69 17.35 -9.21
CA ASP A 219 5.71 16.29 -9.11
C ASP A 219 5.96 15.22 -10.16
N VAL A 220 5.76 13.97 -9.78
CA VAL A 220 5.94 12.81 -10.67
C VAL A 220 4.62 12.09 -10.88
N ILE A 221 4.34 11.69 -12.12
CA ILE A 221 3.10 11.00 -12.45
C ILE A 221 3.15 9.52 -12.06
N HIS A 222 2.00 8.97 -11.72
CA HIS A 222 1.82 7.54 -11.53
C HIS A 222 1.75 6.86 -12.90
N ARG A 223 2.65 5.92 -13.17
CA ARG A 223 2.63 5.15 -14.43
C ARG A 223 3.23 3.75 -14.30
N TRP A 224 2.74 2.84 -15.12
CA TRP A 224 3.33 1.51 -15.29
C TRP A 224 4.72 1.58 -15.93
N ASN A 225 5.61 0.66 -15.53
CA ASN A 225 6.91 0.49 -16.18
C ASN A 225 6.78 -0.35 -17.45
N LEU A 226 6.37 0.26 -18.56
CA LEU A 226 6.32 -0.41 -19.86
C LEU A 226 7.58 -0.11 -20.68
N VAL A 227 8.33 -1.17 -21.00
CA VAL A 227 9.50 -1.14 -21.88
C VAL A 227 9.18 -1.95 -23.12
N LYS A 228 9.39 -1.38 -24.32
CA LYS A 228 9.16 -2.11 -25.58
C LYS A 228 10.15 -3.27 -25.71
N GLN A 229 9.66 -4.46 -26.02
CA GLN A 229 10.51 -5.60 -26.34
C GLN A 229 11.38 -5.34 -27.57
N LYS A 230 10.88 -4.57 -28.55
CA LYS A 230 11.61 -4.13 -29.74
C LYS A 230 11.72 -2.60 -29.75
N PRO A 231 12.76 -2.01 -29.14
CA PRO A 231 12.98 -0.57 -29.18
C PRO A 231 13.08 -0.05 -30.62
N GLY A 232 12.55 1.15 -30.87
CA GLY A 232 12.59 1.81 -32.19
C GLY A 232 11.47 1.43 -33.15
N THR A 233 10.64 0.42 -32.86
CA THR A 233 9.43 0.15 -33.66
C THR A 233 8.28 1.07 -33.24
N ALA A 234 7.40 1.40 -34.18
CA ALA A 234 6.18 2.18 -33.89
C ALA A 234 5.30 1.46 -32.86
N LEU A 235 5.10 0.15 -33.05
CA LEU A 235 4.31 -0.73 -32.21
C LEU A 235 5.14 -1.95 -31.76
N SER A 236 5.10 -2.29 -30.46
CA SER A 236 5.80 -3.46 -29.89
C SER A 236 5.03 -3.99 -28.68
N GLU A 237 5.07 -5.30 -28.46
CA GLU A 237 4.71 -5.87 -27.16
C GLU A 237 5.67 -5.35 -26.08
N PRO A 238 5.22 -5.18 -24.82
CA PRO A 238 6.11 -4.85 -23.72
C PRO A 238 6.95 -6.06 -23.30
N VAL A 239 8.10 -5.81 -22.68
CA VAL A 239 8.91 -6.85 -22.02
C VAL A 239 8.10 -7.51 -20.90
N GLU A 240 7.40 -6.70 -20.10
CA GLU A 240 6.49 -7.15 -19.04
C GLU A 240 5.11 -6.51 -19.28
N PRO A 241 4.07 -7.29 -19.64
CA PRO A 241 2.72 -6.78 -19.76
C PRO A 241 2.07 -6.54 -18.38
N ILE A 242 1.09 -5.64 -18.34
CA ILE A 242 0.26 -5.40 -17.17
C ILE A 242 -0.78 -6.54 -17.11
N VAL A 243 -0.54 -7.52 -16.24
CA VAL A 243 -1.45 -8.65 -16.05
C VAL A 243 -2.45 -8.33 -14.94
N PHE A 244 -3.73 -8.37 -15.27
CA PHE A 244 -4.85 -8.35 -14.32
C PHE A 244 -5.45 -9.74 -14.17
N TRP A 245 -5.79 -10.12 -12.95
CA TRP A 245 -6.44 -11.38 -12.62
C TRP A 245 -7.85 -11.12 -12.13
N ILE A 246 -8.85 -11.72 -12.79
CA ILE A 246 -10.22 -11.74 -12.27
C ILE A 246 -10.24 -12.67 -11.05
N GLU A 247 -10.57 -12.13 -9.87
CA GLU A 247 -10.65 -12.88 -8.62
C GLU A 247 -11.68 -14.01 -8.77
N ASN A 248 -11.38 -15.19 -8.21
CA ASN A 248 -12.24 -16.36 -8.33
C ASN A 248 -13.61 -16.21 -7.61
N THR A 249 -13.77 -15.17 -6.79
CA THR A 249 -15.04 -14.74 -6.19
C THR A 249 -16.00 -14.08 -7.18
N THR A 250 -15.49 -13.64 -8.34
CA THR A 250 -16.29 -12.94 -9.35
C THR A 250 -17.35 -13.86 -9.95
N PRO A 251 -18.64 -13.45 -10.04
CA PRO A 251 -19.70 -14.26 -10.65
C PRO A 251 -19.33 -14.70 -12.07
N VAL A 252 -19.56 -15.98 -12.37
CA VAL A 252 -19.05 -16.64 -13.59
C VAL A 252 -19.59 -15.97 -14.86
N GLU A 253 -20.86 -15.56 -14.83
CA GLU A 253 -21.58 -14.90 -15.90
C GLU A 253 -20.99 -13.54 -16.31
N PHE A 254 -20.24 -12.88 -15.42
CA PHE A 254 -19.65 -11.56 -15.69
C PHE A 254 -18.18 -11.63 -16.11
N ARG A 255 -17.49 -12.77 -15.93
CA ARG A 255 -16.04 -12.88 -16.15
C ARG A 255 -15.63 -12.53 -17.57
N ASP A 256 -16.37 -12.99 -18.58
CA ASP A 256 -16.06 -12.70 -19.98
C ASP A 256 -16.31 -11.23 -20.34
N THR A 257 -17.39 -10.65 -19.82
CA THR A 257 -17.69 -9.22 -19.99
C THR A 257 -16.62 -8.35 -19.35
N ILE A 258 -16.22 -8.65 -18.12
CA ILE A 258 -15.14 -7.94 -17.40
C ILE A 258 -13.82 -8.07 -18.18
N ARG A 259 -13.47 -9.29 -18.63
CA ARG A 259 -12.29 -9.54 -19.45
C ARG A 259 -12.28 -8.67 -20.71
N ALA A 260 -13.38 -8.67 -21.46
CA ALA A 260 -13.50 -7.88 -22.67
C ALA A 260 -13.38 -6.38 -22.38
N ALA A 261 -14.02 -5.88 -21.31
CA ALA A 261 -13.97 -4.47 -20.92
C ALA A 261 -12.56 -4.01 -20.55
N VAL A 262 -11.79 -4.82 -19.80
CA VAL A 262 -10.41 -4.46 -19.43
C VAL A 262 -9.47 -4.54 -20.63
N LEU A 263 -9.63 -5.53 -21.53
CA LEU A 263 -8.82 -5.64 -22.74
C LEU A 263 -9.01 -4.45 -23.70
N LYS A 264 -10.13 -3.71 -23.61
CA LYS A 264 -10.34 -2.47 -24.37
C LYS A 264 -9.33 -1.37 -24.04
N TRP A 265 -8.69 -1.40 -22.86
CA TRP A 265 -7.63 -0.44 -22.54
C TRP A 265 -6.43 -0.53 -23.48
N ASN A 266 -6.23 -1.67 -24.15
CA ASN A 266 -5.18 -1.81 -25.15
C ASN A 266 -5.32 -0.81 -26.31
N GLU A 267 -6.52 -0.32 -26.65
CA GLU A 267 -6.70 0.69 -27.70
C GLU A 267 -5.90 1.98 -27.38
N ALA A 268 -5.86 2.39 -26.11
CA ALA A 268 -5.05 3.52 -25.65
C ALA A 268 -3.54 3.19 -25.62
N PHE A 269 -3.17 1.97 -25.21
CA PHE A 269 -1.78 1.54 -25.19
C PHE A 269 -1.19 1.37 -26.60
N GLU A 270 -1.98 0.96 -27.58
CA GLU A 270 -1.58 0.88 -28.99
C GLU A 270 -1.22 2.27 -29.52
N THR A 271 -1.98 3.30 -29.14
CA THR A 271 -1.66 4.70 -29.44
C THR A 271 -0.35 5.14 -28.76
N ALA A 272 -0.08 4.62 -27.55
CA ALA A 272 1.20 4.80 -26.86
C ALA A 272 2.34 3.92 -27.44
N GLY A 273 2.08 3.14 -28.50
CA GLY A 273 3.04 2.31 -29.20
C GLY A 273 3.23 0.92 -28.59
N PHE A 274 2.35 0.48 -27.69
CA PHE A 274 2.38 -0.85 -27.10
C PHE A 274 1.24 -1.73 -27.61
N LYS A 275 1.58 -2.89 -28.14
CA LYS A 275 0.62 -3.94 -28.47
C LYS A 275 0.45 -4.87 -27.28
N ASP A 276 -0.77 -5.34 -27.00
CA ASP A 276 -1.04 -6.34 -25.96
C ASP A 276 -0.44 -5.95 -24.59
N ALA A 277 -0.50 -4.66 -24.26
CA ALA A 277 0.07 -4.12 -23.03
C ALA A 277 -0.65 -4.61 -21.78
N VAL A 278 -1.97 -4.78 -21.88
CA VAL A 278 -2.84 -5.29 -20.82
C VAL A 278 -3.27 -6.70 -21.16
N VAL A 279 -3.07 -7.61 -20.21
CA VAL A 279 -3.46 -9.02 -20.31
C VAL A 279 -4.40 -9.34 -19.16
N VAL A 280 -5.49 -10.05 -19.44
CA VAL A 280 -6.45 -10.48 -18.41
C VAL A 280 -6.45 -11.98 -18.27
N LYS A 281 -6.32 -12.47 -17.04
CA LYS A 281 -6.33 -13.88 -16.66
C LYS A 281 -7.42 -14.16 -15.64
N GLN A 282 -7.79 -15.42 -15.49
CA GLN A 282 -8.70 -15.88 -14.44
C GLN A 282 -7.86 -16.45 -13.31
N GLN A 283 -8.07 -16.00 -12.07
CA GLN A 283 -7.47 -16.63 -10.90
C GLN A 283 -8.02 -18.06 -10.77
N PRO A 284 -7.17 -19.09 -10.65
CA PRO A 284 -7.61 -20.46 -10.36
C PRO A 284 -8.28 -20.58 -9.00
N ASP A 285 -9.23 -21.51 -8.88
CA ASP A 285 -9.92 -21.76 -7.59
C ASP A 285 -8.97 -22.36 -6.53
N ASP A 286 -7.90 -23.02 -6.96
CA ASP A 286 -6.88 -23.65 -6.11
C ASP A 286 -5.62 -22.78 -5.89
N ALA A 287 -5.66 -21.51 -6.33
CA ALA A 287 -4.56 -20.57 -6.17
C ALA A 287 -4.10 -20.47 -4.71
N LYS A 288 -2.78 -20.44 -4.50
CA LYS A 288 -2.16 -20.29 -3.17
C LYS A 288 -1.84 -18.83 -2.81
N TRP A 289 -2.09 -17.91 -3.73
CA TRP A 289 -1.94 -16.47 -3.55
C TRP A 289 -3.31 -15.81 -3.48
N ASP A 290 -3.36 -14.65 -2.83
CA ASP A 290 -4.54 -13.79 -2.74
C ASP A 290 -4.17 -12.37 -3.21
N ALA A 291 -5.16 -11.45 -3.23
CA ALA A 291 -4.93 -10.05 -3.62
C ALA A 291 -3.94 -9.30 -2.71
N GLY A 292 -3.48 -9.92 -1.62
CA GLY A 292 -2.41 -9.38 -0.79
C GLY A 292 -1.00 -9.61 -1.37
N ASP A 293 -0.85 -10.46 -2.38
CA ASP A 293 0.37 -10.65 -3.15
C ASP A 293 0.51 -9.55 -4.22
N ILE A 294 1.52 -8.69 -4.10
CA ILE A 294 1.69 -7.55 -5.01
C ILE A 294 2.17 -7.96 -6.41
N GLU A 295 2.54 -9.23 -6.62
CA GLU A 295 2.88 -9.75 -7.94
C GLU A 295 1.65 -9.90 -8.86
N HIS A 296 0.45 -9.73 -8.30
CA HIS A 296 -0.80 -9.92 -9.02
C HIS A 296 -1.67 -8.67 -8.89
N ASN A 297 -1.94 -8.01 -10.01
CA ASN A 297 -3.00 -7.01 -10.06
C ASN A 297 -4.34 -7.75 -10.13
N VAL A 298 -5.30 -7.40 -9.27
CA VAL A 298 -6.55 -8.16 -9.14
C VAL A 298 -7.75 -7.29 -9.53
N LEU A 299 -8.75 -7.92 -10.12
CA LEU A 299 -10.09 -7.37 -10.35
C LEU A 299 -11.04 -8.14 -9.41
N ARG A 300 -11.60 -7.46 -8.42
CA ARG A 300 -12.35 -8.07 -7.32
C ARG A 300 -13.80 -7.66 -7.35
N TRP A 301 -14.68 -8.65 -7.30
CA TRP A 301 -16.10 -8.39 -7.15
C TRP A 301 -16.44 -8.18 -5.67
N THR A 302 -16.95 -7.00 -5.33
CA THR A 302 -17.31 -6.69 -3.94
C THR A 302 -18.81 -6.79 -3.73
N SER A 303 -19.24 -7.59 -2.75
CA SER A 303 -20.62 -7.61 -2.28
C SER A 303 -20.71 -6.71 -1.06
N SER A 304 -21.38 -5.57 -1.21
CA SER A 304 -21.68 -4.63 -0.11
C SER A 304 -23.17 -4.39 -0.05
N VAL A 305 -23.72 -4.31 1.16
CA VAL A 305 -25.11 -3.90 1.40
C VAL A 305 -25.32 -2.45 0.94
N ASN A 306 -24.31 -1.60 1.17
CA ASN A 306 -24.26 -0.21 0.76
C ASN A 306 -23.00 0.01 -0.09
N PRO A 307 -23.02 -0.27 -1.41
CA PRO A 307 -21.84 -0.09 -2.25
C PRO A 307 -21.47 1.40 -2.34
N PRO A 308 -20.26 1.82 -1.92
CA PRO A 308 -19.87 3.24 -1.96
C PRO A 308 -19.45 3.70 -3.35
N PHE A 309 -19.37 2.80 -4.33
CA PHE A 309 -18.97 3.04 -5.71
C PHE A 309 -19.62 2.04 -6.67
N GLY A 310 -19.73 2.41 -7.95
CA GLY A 310 -20.04 1.48 -9.05
C GLY A 310 -18.80 0.92 -9.75
N GLY A 311 -17.63 1.21 -9.21
CA GLY A 311 -16.31 0.83 -9.70
C GLY A 311 -15.24 1.69 -9.04
N TYR A 312 -14.21 1.07 -8.49
CA TYR A 312 -13.13 1.75 -7.78
C TYR A 312 -11.79 1.13 -8.19
N GLY A 313 -10.97 1.89 -8.92
CA GLY A 313 -9.71 1.40 -9.50
C GLY A 313 -8.47 2.02 -8.87
N PRO A 314 -8.18 1.77 -7.59
CA PRO A 314 -6.97 2.29 -6.98
C PRO A 314 -5.73 1.57 -7.50
N SER A 315 -4.61 2.27 -7.35
CA SER A 315 -3.27 1.74 -7.52
C SER A 315 -2.37 2.38 -6.46
N PHE A 316 -1.27 1.74 -6.13
CA PHE A 316 -0.24 2.33 -5.28
C PHE A 316 1.07 2.41 -6.07
N ALA A 317 1.82 3.48 -5.84
CA ALA A 317 3.05 3.75 -6.56
C ALA A 317 4.24 3.86 -5.61
N ASN A 318 5.44 3.76 -6.17
CA ASN A 318 6.66 4.08 -5.44
C ASN A 318 6.68 5.60 -5.14
N PRO A 319 6.69 6.03 -3.86
CA PRO A 319 6.61 7.44 -3.50
C PRO A 319 7.73 8.33 -4.03
N ARG A 320 8.87 7.77 -4.45
CA ARG A 320 10.00 8.52 -5.03
C ARG A 320 9.92 8.66 -6.54
N THR A 321 9.32 7.70 -7.22
CA THR A 321 9.43 7.60 -8.68
C THR A 321 8.10 7.75 -9.41
N GLY A 322 6.98 7.46 -8.75
CA GLY A 322 5.67 7.35 -9.40
C GLY A 322 5.50 6.06 -10.21
N GLN A 323 6.40 5.08 -10.09
CA GLN A 323 6.17 3.77 -10.69
C GLN A 323 5.00 3.08 -9.99
N ILE A 324 3.95 2.73 -10.72
CA ILE A 324 2.87 1.89 -10.17
C ILE A 324 3.45 0.51 -9.85
N LEU A 325 3.26 0.08 -8.60
CA LEU A 325 3.77 -1.19 -8.08
C LEU A 325 2.71 -2.27 -8.03
N GLY A 326 1.44 -1.89 -7.92
CA GLY A 326 0.31 -2.80 -7.96
C GLY A 326 -1.01 -2.06 -8.02
N ALA A 327 -2.05 -2.78 -8.42
CA ALA A 327 -3.42 -2.31 -8.47
C ALA A 327 -4.39 -3.43 -8.08
N ASP A 328 -5.44 -3.07 -7.35
CA ASP A 328 -6.54 -3.96 -6.96
C ASP A 328 -7.82 -3.19 -7.23
N ILE A 329 -8.56 -3.58 -8.26
CA ILE A 329 -9.71 -2.86 -8.77
C ILE A 329 -10.97 -3.54 -8.27
N MET A 330 -11.83 -2.77 -7.60
CA MET A 330 -13.09 -3.22 -7.06
C MET A 330 -14.21 -2.96 -8.07
N LEU A 331 -14.94 -4.03 -8.35
CA LEU A 331 -16.10 -4.10 -9.24
C LEU A 331 -17.39 -4.24 -8.44
#